data_AF-A0A7M5X6J5-F1
#
_entry.id   AF-A0A7M5X6J5-F1
#
_cell.length_a   1.000
_cell.length_b   1.000
_cell.length_c   1.000
_cell.angle_alpha   90.00
_cell.angle_beta   90.00
_cell.angle_gamma   90.00
#
_symmetry.space_group_name_H-M   'P 1'
#
loop_
_entity.id
_entity.type
_entity.pdbx_description
1 polymer ?
#
loop_
_entity_poly.entity_id
_entity_poly.type
_entity_poly.pdbx_seq_one_letter_code
_entity_poly.pdbx_strand_id
1 'polypeptide(L)'
;TLNIYVRALVSDICLPLEDQVINLAQSKYKHLQDLKLADQNPDNLPLQIDVLIGSADYWNFIGQKQIRSPNGPTAISSELGYVLSGPVEGGEKIKSSTANVVSTHFMRAVQTDRTEDKLTD
;
A
#
# COMPACT_ATOMS: atom_id res chain seq x y z
N THR A 1 -16.75 33.83 18.40
CA THR A 1 -16.56 32.38 18.19
C THR A 1 -15.45 32.19 17.17
N LEU A 2 -14.41 31.41 17.48
CA LEU A 2 -13.31 31.15 16.55
C LEU A 2 -13.74 30.03 15.58
N ASN A 3 -13.76 30.33 14.28
CA ASN A 3 -14.03 29.33 13.25
C ASN A 3 -12.71 28.66 12.86
N ILE A 4 -12.59 27.36 13.10
CA ILE A 4 -11.46 26.54 12.66
C ILE A 4 -11.86 25.85 11.36
N TYR A 5 -11.06 26.02 10.31
CA TYR A 5 -11.25 25.35 9.03
C TYR A 5 -10.22 24.24 8.87
N VAL A 6 -10.69 23.01 8.68
CA VAL A 6 -9.84 21.84 8.36
C VAL A 6 -9.98 21.53 6.88
N ARG A 7 -8.85 21.40 6.17
CA ARG A 7 -8.80 20.91 4.79
C ARG A 7 -8.18 19.53 4.77
N ALA A 8 -8.80 18.59 4.08
CA ALA A 8 -8.27 17.25 3.87
C ALA A 8 -8.01 17.01 2.38
N LEU A 9 -6.93 16.31 2.07
CA LEU A 9 -6.68 15.76 0.74
C LEU A 9 -7.37 14.40 0.67
N VAL A 10 -8.23 14.20 -0.34
CA VAL A 10 -8.78 12.90 -0.67
C VAL A 10 -8.13 12.48 -1.99
N SER A 11 -7.43 11.35 -1.98
CA SER A 11 -6.79 10.78 -3.16
C SER A 11 -7.40 9.41 -3.45
N ASP A 12 -7.49 9.05 -4.73
CA ASP A 12 -8.08 7.79 -5.17
C ASP A 12 -7.13 6.62 -4.91
N ILE A 13 -7.03 6.20 -3.65
CA ILE A 13 -6.21 5.08 -3.19
C ILE A 13 -6.84 3.71 -3.52
N CYS A 14 -8.12 3.69 -3.90
CA CYS A 14 -8.88 2.47 -4.20
C CYS A 14 -9.04 2.19 -5.71
N LEU A 15 -8.22 2.80 -6.57
CA LEU A 15 -8.26 2.47 -8.00
C LEU A 15 -7.91 0.98 -8.22
N PRO A 16 -8.44 0.34 -9.28
CA PRO A 16 -8.14 -1.05 -9.54
C PRO A 16 -6.63 -1.26 -9.80
N LEU A 17 -6.08 -2.33 -9.25
CA LEU A 17 -4.69 -2.71 -9.44
C LEU A 17 -4.54 -3.54 -10.71
N GLU A 18 -3.86 -2.99 -11.69
CA GLU A 18 -3.49 -3.66 -12.94
C GLU A 18 -2.24 -4.54 -12.78
N ASP A 19 -2.16 -5.57 -13.62
CA ASP A 19 -0.99 -6.42 -13.84
C ASP A 19 -0.46 -7.12 -12.56
N GLN A 20 -1.37 -7.56 -11.68
CA GLN A 20 -1.04 -8.36 -10.50
C GLN A 20 -0.92 -9.85 -10.85
N VAL A 21 0.23 -10.46 -10.56
CA VAL A 21 0.63 -11.79 -11.09
C VAL A 21 0.60 -12.89 -10.04
N ILE A 22 -0.45 -12.91 -9.23
CA ILE A 22 -0.56 -13.72 -8.01
C ILE A 22 -0.45 -15.22 -8.32
N ASN A 23 -1.25 -15.71 -9.26
CA ASN A 23 -1.30 -17.13 -9.64
C ASN A 23 -0.01 -17.59 -10.34
N LEU A 24 0.62 -16.71 -11.14
CA LEU A 24 1.92 -16.97 -11.74
C LEU A 24 2.99 -17.14 -10.64
N ALA A 25 3.02 -16.26 -9.64
CA ALA A 25 3.95 -16.38 -8.52
C ALA A 25 3.76 -17.72 -7.80
N GLN A 26 2.50 -18.06 -7.48
CA GLN A 26 2.17 -19.30 -6.75
C GLN A 26 2.59 -20.56 -7.50
N SER A 27 2.32 -20.62 -8.81
CA SER A 27 2.68 -21.77 -9.65
C SER A 27 4.19 -21.87 -9.90
N LYS A 28 4.88 -20.73 -10.07
CA LYS A 28 6.30 -20.67 -10.42
C LYS A 28 7.22 -21.02 -9.26
N TYR A 29 6.94 -20.53 -8.05
CA TYR A 29 7.86 -20.64 -6.93
C TYR A 29 7.47 -21.78 -6.00
N LYS A 30 8.38 -22.76 -5.85
CA LYS A 30 8.15 -23.97 -5.04
C LYS A 30 7.72 -23.65 -3.60
N HIS A 31 8.26 -22.61 -2.98
CA HIS A 31 7.91 -22.23 -1.60
C HIS A 31 6.52 -21.61 -1.45
N LEU A 32 5.81 -21.35 -2.56
CA LEU A 32 4.48 -20.74 -2.58
C LEU A 32 3.35 -21.71 -2.98
N GLN A 33 3.68 -22.84 -3.64
CA GLN A 33 2.70 -23.73 -4.29
C GLN A 33 1.59 -24.22 -3.35
N ASP A 34 1.92 -24.51 -2.09
CA ASP A 34 0.97 -25.06 -1.11
C ASP A 34 0.37 -24.00 -0.17
N LEU A 35 0.67 -22.71 -0.40
CA LEU A 35 0.18 -21.64 0.46
C LEU A 35 -1.23 -21.23 0.08
N LYS A 36 -2.10 -21.06 1.09
CA LYS A 36 -3.35 -20.31 0.92
C LYS A 36 -3.00 -18.82 0.83
N LEU A 37 -3.00 -18.27 -0.38
CA LEU A 37 -2.79 -16.84 -0.61
C LEU A 37 -4.02 -16.04 -0.18
N ALA A 38 -3.81 -14.78 0.19
CA ALA A 38 -4.86 -13.87 0.63
C ALA A 38 -5.80 -13.45 -0.51
N ASP A 39 -5.34 -13.55 -1.75
CA ASP A 39 -6.08 -13.15 -2.95
C ASP A 39 -5.68 -14.04 -4.15
N GLN A 40 -6.44 -13.97 -5.25
CA GLN A 40 -6.25 -14.74 -6.48
C GLN A 40 -6.62 -13.88 -7.69
N ASN A 41 -5.87 -14.02 -8.77
CA ASN A 41 -6.16 -13.37 -10.06
C ASN A 41 -5.91 -14.33 -11.23
N PRO A 42 -6.71 -15.39 -11.39
CA PRO A 42 -6.47 -16.41 -12.43
C PRO A 42 -6.55 -15.83 -13.85
N ASP A 43 -7.40 -14.82 -14.05
CA ASP A 43 -7.65 -14.20 -15.36
C ASP A 43 -6.74 -12.98 -15.62
N ASN A 44 -5.88 -12.61 -14.68
CA ASN A 44 -5.04 -11.41 -14.73
C ASN A 44 -5.83 -10.12 -15.05
N LEU A 45 -7.03 -9.99 -14.49
CA LEU A 45 -7.86 -8.79 -14.65
C LEU A 45 -7.47 -7.73 -13.60
N PRO A 46 -7.83 -6.44 -13.81
CA PRO A 46 -7.65 -5.43 -12.79
C PRO A 46 -8.36 -5.81 -11.48
N LEU A 47 -7.63 -5.83 -10.37
CA LEU A 47 -8.15 -6.21 -9.06
C LEU A 47 -8.73 -5.00 -8.34
N GLN A 48 -9.96 -5.13 -7.84
CA GLN A 48 -10.58 -4.10 -7.01
C GLN A 48 -9.99 -4.15 -5.59
N ILE A 49 -9.92 -2.99 -4.93
CA ILE A 49 -9.49 -2.91 -3.53
C ILE A 49 -10.72 -3.20 -2.64
N ASP A 50 -10.72 -4.35 -1.97
CA ASP A 50 -11.81 -4.73 -1.06
C ASP A 50 -11.62 -4.19 0.36
N VAL A 51 -10.36 -4.11 0.83
CA VAL A 51 -10.03 -3.77 2.22
C VAL A 51 -8.91 -2.74 2.27
N LEU A 52 -9.15 -1.66 3.02
CA LEU A 52 -8.12 -0.72 3.45
C LEU A 52 -7.80 -0.94 4.94
N ILE A 53 -6.53 -1.13 5.26
CA ILE A 53 -6.07 -1.34 6.64
C ILE A 53 -5.31 -0.10 7.10
N GLY A 54 -5.77 0.49 8.21
CA GLY A 54 -5.07 1.61 8.84
C GLY A 54 -3.72 1.19 9.39
N SER A 55 -2.75 2.11 9.42
CA SER A 55 -1.41 1.84 9.95
C SER A 55 -1.40 1.40 11.41
N ALA A 56 -2.39 1.83 12.20
CA ALA A 56 -2.56 1.43 13.59
C ALA A 56 -2.94 -0.06 13.73
N ASP A 57 -3.65 -0.62 12.76
CA ASP A 57 -4.15 -1.99 12.79
C ASP A 57 -3.35 -2.95 11.89
N TYR A 58 -2.47 -2.42 11.04
CA TYR A 58 -1.66 -3.21 10.11
C TYR A 58 -0.93 -4.37 10.79
N TRP A 59 -0.30 -4.11 11.93
CA TRP A 59 0.45 -5.12 12.67
C TRP A 59 -0.42 -6.14 13.39
N ASN A 60 -1.70 -5.84 13.62
CA ASN A 60 -2.66 -6.80 14.15
C ASN A 60 -3.21 -7.69 13.04
N PHE A 61 -3.24 -7.20 11.81
CA PHE A 61 -3.73 -7.93 10.63
C PHE A 61 -2.68 -8.88 10.02
N ILE A 62 -1.40 -8.47 10.04
CA ILE A 62 -0.29 -9.28 9.55
C ILE A 62 0.18 -10.24 10.65
N GLY A 63 0.25 -11.53 10.31
CA GLY A 63 0.73 -12.57 11.20
C GLY A 63 2.26 -12.67 11.25
N GLN A 64 2.75 -13.49 12.19
CA GLN A 64 4.18 -13.62 12.47
C GLN A 64 4.95 -14.56 11.52
N LYS A 65 4.25 -15.38 10.71
CA LYS A 65 4.89 -16.37 9.84
C LYS A 65 5.34 -15.70 8.55
N GLN A 66 6.59 -15.97 8.18
CA GLN A 66 7.18 -15.47 6.95
C GLN A 66 7.95 -16.58 6.24
N ILE A 67 7.69 -16.75 4.95
CA ILE A 67 8.35 -17.74 4.09
C ILE A 67 9.17 -16.97 3.07
N ARG A 68 10.50 -17.01 3.25
CA ARG A 68 11.46 -16.35 2.38
C ARG A 68 12.19 -17.38 1.54
N SER A 69 12.58 -16.98 0.34
CA SER A 69 13.46 -17.72 -0.56
C SER A 69 14.51 -16.74 -1.09
N PRO A 70 15.74 -17.21 -1.40
CA PRO A 70 16.72 -16.40 -2.12
C PRO A 70 16.19 -15.87 -3.47
N ASN A 71 15.26 -16.62 -4.08
CA ASN A 71 14.67 -16.30 -5.37
C ASN A 71 13.15 -16.17 -5.25
N GLY A 72 12.60 -15.06 -5.78
CA GLY A 72 11.16 -14.79 -5.81
C GLY A 72 10.61 -14.02 -4.61
N PRO A 73 9.29 -13.80 -4.58
CA PRO A 73 8.66 -13.00 -3.55
C PRO A 73 8.61 -13.74 -2.22
N THR A 74 8.59 -12.94 -1.16
CA THR A 74 8.38 -13.39 0.21
C THR A 74 6.90 -13.47 0.52
N ALA A 75 6.48 -14.56 1.16
CA ALA A 75 5.13 -14.72 1.67
C ALA A 75 5.07 -14.34 3.16
N ILE A 76 4.09 -13.51 3.54
CA ILE A 76 3.84 -13.08 4.92
C ILE A 76 2.41 -13.47 5.28
N SER A 77 2.22 -14.18 6.39
CA SER A 77 0.87 -14.57 6.83
C SER A 77 0.03 -13.35 7.21
N SER A 78 -1.29 -13.43 7.03
CA SER A 78 -2.28 -12.47 7.52
C SER A 78 -3.58 -13.20 7.87
N GLU A 79 -4.56 -12.48 8.41
CA GLU A 79 -5.91 -13.01 8.70
C GLU A 79 -6.64 -13.55 7.46
N LEU A 80 -6.30 -13.09 6.24
CA LEU A 80 -6.94 -13.53 4.99
C LEU A 80 -6.17 -14.64 4.26
N GLY A 81 -4.92 -14.92 4.66
CA GLY A 81 -4.00 -15.81 3.95
C GLY A 81 -2.61 -15.18 3.81
N TYR A 82 -1.75 -15.77 2.98
CA TYR A 82 -0.42 -15.22 2.73
C TYR A 82 -0.46 -14.07 1.70
N VAL A 83 0.12 -12.94 2.07
CA VAL A 83 0.38 -11.79 1.19
C VAL A 83 1.79 -11.93 0.60
N LEU A 84 1.93 -11.63 -0.68
CA LEU A 84 3.22 -11.71 -1.38
C LEU A 84 3.89 -10.34 -1.44
N SER A 85 5.22 -10.31 -1.25
CA SER A 85 6.03 -9.11 -1.32
C SER A 85 7.33 -9.36 -2.06
N GLY A 86 7.60 -8.58 -3.10
CA GLY A 86 8.81 -8.66 -3.90
C GLY A 86 8.55 -9.03 -5.38
N PRO A 87 9.62 -9.03 -6.19
CA PRO A 87 9.50 -9.23 -7.63
C PRO A 87 9.24 -10.68 -8.01
N VAL A 88 8.59 -10.86 -9.17
CA VAL A 88 8.42 -12.14 -9.87
C VAL A 88 9.23 -12.10 -11.15
N GLU A 89 10.29 -12.91 -11.23
CA GLU A 89 11.16 -13.01 -12.41
C GLU A 89 10.38 -13.50 -13.63
N GLY A 90 10.80 -13.13 -14.84
CA GLY A 90 10.14 -13.57 -16.08
C GLY A 90 8.77 -12.94 -16.31
N GLY A 91 8.38 -11.94 -15.51
CA GLY A 91 7.30 -11.01 -15.82
C GLY A 91 7.65 -10.05 -16.96
N GLU A 92 8.67 -10.30 -17.78
CA GLU A 92 9.15 -9.38 -18.83
C GLU A 92 8.15 -9.15 -19.98
N LYS A 93 7.04 -9.90 -20.02
CA LYS A 93 5.86 -9.62 -20.86
C LYS A 93 4.70 -8.95 -20.13
N ILE A 94 4.84 -8.73 -18.83
CA ILE A 94 3.84 -8.16 -17.94
C ILE A 94 4.21 -6.69 -17.79
N LYS A 95 3.28 -5.81 -18.14
CA LYS A 95 3.44 -4.36 -17.95
C LYS A 95 3.70 -4.11 -16.45
N SER A 96 4.37 -3.01 -16.13
CA SER A 96 4.71 -2.67 -14.74
C SER A 96 3.49 -2.77 -13.84
N SER A 97 3.46 -3.74 -12.91
CA SER A 97 2.40 -3.89 -11.92
C SER A 97 2.13 -2.55 -11.25
N THR A 98 0.86 -2.20 -11.10
CA THR A 98 0.47 -0.91 -10.52
C THR A 98 0.30 -1.01 -9.02
N ALA A 99 0.52 0.11 -8.34
CA ALA A 99 0.22 0.29 -6.92
C ALA A 99 -0.28 1.72 -6.72
N ASN A 100 -1.36 1.88 -5.96
CA ASN A 100 -1.86 3.20 -5.60
C ASN A 100 -1.09 3.69 -4.38
N VAL A 101 -0.10 4.56 -4.59
CA VAL A 101 0.71 5.14 -3.51
C VAL A 101 0.55 6.66 -3.52
N VAL A 102 0.13 7.22 -2.39
CA VAL A 102 -0.03 8.67 -2.20
C VAL A 102 0.92 9.10 -1.10
N SER A 103 1.77 10.08 -1.38
CA SER A 103 2.69 10.67 -0.41
C SER A 103 2.34 12.14 -0.19
N THR A 104 1.94 12.50 1.02
CA THR A 104 1.60 13.87 1.39
C THR A 104 2.70 14.45 2.28
N HIS A 105 3.26 15.58 1.85
CA HIS A 105 4.25 16.34 2.62
C HIS A 105 3.56 17.55 3.25
N PHE A 106 3.68 17.70 4.57
CA PHE A 106 3.11 18.84 5.29
C PHE A 106 4.23 19.73 5.80
N MET A 107 4.20 21.01 5.44
CA MET A 107 5.08 22.03 6.02
C MET A 107 4.29 22.82 7.06
N ARG A 108 4.77 22.83 8.31
CA ARG A 108 4.16 23.63 9.38
C ARG A 108 4.47 25.10 9.16
N ALA A 109 3.51 25.87 8.66
CA ALA A 109 3.61 27.33 8.68
C ALA A 109 3.41 27.83 10.11
N VAL A 110 4.46 28.39 10.72
CA VAL A 110 4.34 29.14 11.97
C VAL A 110 4.08 30.59 11.58
N GLN A 111 2.88 31.08 11.84
CA GLN A 111 2.55 32.48 11.62
C GLN A 111 3.04 33.29 12.83
N THR A 112 4.12 34.04 12.67
CA THR A 112 4.53 35.06 13.64
C THR A 112 3.76 36.34 13.35
N ASP A 113 2.87 36.73 14.25
CA ASP A 113 2.28 38.08 14.23
C ASP A 113 3.41 39.10 14.43
N ARG A 114 3.75 39.83 13.37
CA ARG A 114 4.53 41.07 13.51
C ARG A 114 3.57 42.14 14.01
N THR A 115 3.64 42.45 15.30
CA THR A 115 3.10 43.71 15.82
C THR A 115 3.93 44.85 15.22
N GLU A 116 3.34 45.62 14.32
CA GLU A 116 3.91 46.91 13.91
C GLU A 116 3.79 47.87 15.10
N ASP A 117 4.91 48.15 15.76
CA ASP A 117 5.02 49.25 16.71
C ASP A 117 4.76 50.56 15.97
N LYS A 118 3.57 51.15 16.19
CA LYS A 118 3.30 52.54 15.81
C LYS A 118 4.15 53.45 16.70
N LEU A 119 5.27 53.95 16.17
CA LEU A 119 5.86 55.17 16.69
C LEU A 119 4.84 56.30 16.50
N THR A 120 4.40 56.86 17.62
CA THR A 120 3.64 58.11 17.69
C THR A 120 4.66 59.21 17.97
N ASP A 121 4.78 60.17 17.05
CA ASP A 121 5.39 61.48 17.30
C ASP A 121 4.44 62.36 18.14
#